data_AF-A0A378FQC1-F1
#
_entry.id   AF-A0A378FQC1-F1
#
_cell.length_a   1.000
_cell.length_b   1.000
_cell.length_c   1.000
_cell.angle_alpha   90.00
_cell.angle_beta   90.00
_cell.angle_gamma   90.00
#
_symmetry.space_group_name_H-M   'P 1'
#
loop_
_entity.id
_entity.type
_entity.pdbx_description
1 polymer ?
#
loop_
_entity_poly.entity_id
_entity_poly.type
_entity_poly.pdbx_seq_one_letter_code
_entity_poly.pdbx_strand_id
1 'polypeptide(L)'
;MWAEVLAQLNPQIERQPREEWRQLVADLQREFPCAIPQESDPLSHYGLINAVAACVDDEAIITTDVGQHQMWTAQAYPLNRPAPVG
;
A
#
# COMPACT_ATOMS: atom_id res chain seq x y z
N MET A 1 -13.40 16.53 10.06
CA MET A 1 -13.76 16.91 8.67
C MET A 1 -13.93 15.71 7.73
N TRP A 2 -12.90 15.08 7.16
CA TRP A 2 -13.10 13.96 6.19
C TRP A 2 -13.78 12.73 6.80
N ALA A 3 -13.41 12.38 8.04
CA ALA A 3 -14.05 11.29 8.77
C ALA A 3 -15.54 11.54 9.00
N GLU A 4 -15.94 12.79 9.27
CA GLU A 4 -17.35 13.17 9.44
C GLU A 4 -18.12 13.11 8.12
N VAL A 5 -17.50 13.53 7.01
CA VAL A 5 -18.10 13.43 5.67
C VAL A 5 -18.34 11.97 5.30
N LEU A 6 -17.34 11.11 5.47
CA LEU A 6 -17.47 9.67 5.21
C LEU A 6 -18.52 9.02 6.12
N ALA A 7 -18.57 9.39 7.41
CA ALA A 7 -19.56 8.86 8.35
C ALA A 7 -21.01 9.22 7.97
N GLN A 8 -21.23 10.42 7.40
CA GLN A 8 -22.54 10.84 6.91
C GLN A 8 -22.90 10.21 5.56
N LEU A 9 -21.92 10.00 4.68
CA LEU A 9 -22.14 9.46 3.34
C LEU A 9 -22.36 7.94 3.35
N ASN A 10 -21.61 7.20 4.17
CA ASN A 10 -21.60 5.74 4.12
C ASN A 10 -22.99 5.08 4.30
N PRO A 11 -23.88 5.56 5.19
CA PRO A 11 -25.24 5.02 5.32
C PRO A 11 -26.14 5.27 4.09
N GLN A 12 -25.79 6.23 3.24
CA GLN A 12 -26.56 6.58 2.04
C GLN A 12 -26.15 5.73 0.82
N ILE A 13 -25.09 4.92 0.94
CA ILE A 13 -24.58 4.09 -0.14
C ILE A 13 -25.04 2.65 0.07
N GLU A 14 -25.81 2.13 -0.89
CA GLU A 14 -26.15 0.71 -0.91
C GLU A 14 -24.93 -0.14 -1.25
N ARG A 15 -24.80 -1.29 -0.56
CA ARG A 15 -23.74 -2.25 -0.85
C ARG A 15 -23.98 -2.89 -2.21
N GLN A 16 -23.04 -2.68 -3.13
CA GLN A 16 -23.04 -3.32 -4.44
C GLN A 16 -21.82 -4.22 -4.57
N PRO A 17 -21.97 -5.51 -4.94
CA PRO A 17 -20.85 -6.43 -5.09
C PRO A 17 -19.93 -6.06 -6.26
N ARG A 18 -20.49 -5.47 -7.33
CA ARG A 18 -19.76 -4.99 -8.53
C ARG A 18 -18.89 -6.07 -9.17
N GLU A 19 -19.41 -7.28 -9.32
CA GLU A 19 -18.62 -8.47 -9.69
C GLU A 19 -17.89 -8.30 -11.03
N GLU A 20 -18.57 -7.82 -12.08
CA GLU A 20 -17.95 -7.58 -13.40
C GLU A 20 -16.77 -6.60 -13.31
N TRP A 21 -16.94 -5.52 -12.54
CA TRP A 21 -15.88 -4.55 -12.31
C TRP A 21 -14.71 -5.15 -11.52
N ARG A 22 -15.00 -5.93 -10.48
CA ARG A 22 -13.98 -6.61 -9.68
C ARG A 22 -13.20 -7.63 -10.50
N GLN A 23 -13.88 -8.35 -11.40
CA GLN A 23 -13.26 -9.27 -12.33
C GLN A 23 -12.33 -8.53 -13.28
N LEU A 24 -12.78 -7.41 -13.88
CA LEU A 24 -11.93 -6.57 -14.74
C LEU A 24 -10.68 -6.08 -14.00
N VAL A 25 -10.82 -5.60 -12.76
CA VAL A 25 -9.67 -5.16 -11.95
C VAL A 25 -8.71 -6.33 -11.68
N ALA A 26 -9.24 -7.51 -11.33
CA ALA A 26 -8.42 -8.70 -11.10
C ALA A 26 -7.68 -9.16 -12.36
N ASP A 27 -8.31 -9.05 -13.54
CA ASP A 27 -7.71 -9.38 -14.82
C ASP A 27 -6.58 -8.42 -15.17
N LEU A 28 -6.79 -7.11 -14.98
CA LEU A 28 -5.75 -6.09 -15.16
C LEU A 28 -4.57 -6.29 -14.20
N GLN A 29 -4.83 -6.62 -12.93
CA GLN A 29 -3.77 -6.91 -11.96
C GLN A 29 -2.95 -8.16 -12.34
N ARG A 30 -3.57 -9.15 -12.97
CA ARG A 30 -2.90 -10.37 -13.45
C ARG A 30 -2.10 -10.11 -14.73
N GLU A 31 -2.63 -9.29 -15.63
CA GLU A 31 -1.97 -8.93 -16.89
C GLU A 31 -0.78 -8.00 -16.67
N PHE A 32 -0.91 -7.08 -15.70
CA PHE A 32 0.10 -6.07 -15.38
C PHE A 32 0.51 -6.14 -13.90
N PRO A 33 1.18 -7.23 -13.46
CA PRO A 33 1.65 -7.32 -12.10
C PRO A 33 2.66 -6.20 -11.82
N CYS A 34 2.54 -5.54 -10.67
CA CYS A 34 3.57 -4.64 -10.18
C CYS A 34 4.76 -5.50 -9.73
N ALA A 35 5.58 -5.93 -10.68
CA ALA A 35 6.72 -6.78 -10.42
C ALA A 35 7.74 -6.00 -9.59
N ILE A 36 8.12 -6.56 -8.44
CA ILE A 36 9.21 -6.10 -7.59
C ILE A 36 10.44 -6.95 -7.95
N PRO A 37 11.40 -6.44 -8.76
CA PRO A 37 12.58 -7.20 -9.13
C PRO A 37 13.41 -7.55 -7.89
N GLN A 38 13.91 -8.78 -7.84
CA GLN A 38 14.90 -9.22 -6.84
C GLN A 38 14.45 -9.05 -5.38
N GLU A 39 13.15 -9.15 -5.12
CA GLU A 39 12.56 -8.99 -3.78
C GLU A 39 13.21 -9.85 -2.68
N SER A 40 13.70 -11.04 -3.05
CA SER A 40 14.37 -11.98 -2.15
C SER A 40 15.87 -11.71 -1.93
N ASP A 41 16.48 -10.82 -2.71
CA ASP A 41 17.87 -10.40 -2.53
C ASP A 41 17.91 -9.18 -1.59
N PRO A 42 18.37 -9.33 -0.33
CA PRO A 42 18.39 -8.24 0.64
C PRO A 42 19.35 -7.09 0.26
N LEU A 43 20.21 -7.30 -0.74
CA LEU A 43 21.10 -6.26 -1.28
C LEU A 43 20.49 -5.49 -2.46
N SER A 44 19.31 -5.91 -2.95
CA SER A 44 18.53 -5.13 -3.90
C SER A 44 17.77 -4.00 -3.19
N HIS A 45 17.33 -2.98 -3.94
CA HIS A 45 16.57 -1.86 -3.38
C HIS A 45 15.31 -2.33 -2.63
N TYR A 46 14.56 -3.26 -3.22
CA TYR A 46 13.32 -3.76 -2.66
C TYR A 46 13.55 -4.79 -1.56
N GLY A 47 14.53 -5.68 -1.72
CA GLY A 47 14.87 -6.64 -0.67
C GLY A 47 15.42 -5.97 0.58
N LEU A 48 16.16 -4.85 0.45
CA LEU A 48 16.57 -4.04 1.59
C LEU A 48 15.36 -3.44 2.33
N ILE A 49 14.40 -2.87 1.60
CA ILE A 49 13.16 -2.32 2.18
C ILE A 49 12.37 -3.41 2.92
N ASN A 50 12.22 -4.59 2.30
CA ASN A 50 11.52 -5.72 2.91
C ASN A 50 12.25 -6.27 4.15
N ALA A 51 13.59 -6.33 4.11
CA ALA A 51 14.39 -6.74 5.25
C ALA A 51 14.22 -5.77 6.43
N VAL A 52 14.18 -4.46 6.16
CA VAL A 52 13.89 -3.44 7.19
C VAL A 52 12.46 -3.60 7.73
N ALA A 53 11.47 -3.78 6.87
CA ALA A 53 10.08 -4.00 7.27
C ALA A 53 9.93 -5.24 8.17
N ALA A 54 10.67 -6.32 7.90
CA ALA A 54 10.67 -7.51 8.74
C ALA A 54 11.31 -7.32 10.13
N CYS A 55 12.05 -6.23 10.34
CA CYS A 55 12.74 -5.93 11.61
C CYS A 55 11.92 -5.04 12.57
N VAL A 56 10.80 -4.48 12.12
CA VAL A 56 9.99 -3.52 12.89
C VAL A 56 8.51 -3.92 12.89
N ASP A 57 7.74 -3.36 13.80
CA ASP A 57 6.29 -3.55 13.84
C ASP A 57 5.53 -2.45 13.08
N ASP A 58 4.20 -2.56 13.04
CA ASP A 58 3.32 -1.61 12.35
C ASP A 58 3.25 -0.22 13.04
N GLU A 59 3.94 0.00 14.16
CA GLU A 59 4.03 1.31 14.84
C GLU A 59 5.25 2.13 14.38
N ALA A 60 6.14 1.54 13.57
CA ALA A 60 7.29 2.24 13.03
C ALA A 60 6.89 3.40 12.09
N ILE A 61 7.47 4.57 12.31
CA ILE A 61 7.30 5.73 11.42
C ILE A 61 8.36 5.65 10.31
N ILE A 62 7.91 5.57 9.07
CA ILE A 62 8.79 5.49 7.89
C ILE A 62 8.90 6.86 7.23
N THR A 63 10.14 7.34 7.09
CA THR A 63 10.47 8.62 6.46
C THR A 63 11.45 8.41 5.33
N THR A 64 11.29 9.15 4.23
CA THR A 64 12.19 9.11 3.08
C THR A 64 12.51 10.51 2.59
N ASP A 65 13.73 10.74 2.10
CA ASP A 65 14.02 11.89 1.24
C ASP A 65 13.29 11.77 -0.11
N VAL A 66 13.40 12.78 -0.98
CA VAL A 66 12.84 12.74 -2.35
C VAL A 66 13.83 12.05 -3.30
N GLY A 67 13.38 11.00 -3.98
CA GLY A 67 14.19 10.25 -4.94
C GLY A 67 13.56 8.92 -5.33
N GLN A 68 14.27 8.09 -6.08
CA GLN A 68 13.77 6.77 -6.47
C GLN A 68 13.48 5.88 -5.26
N HIS A 69 14.25 6.02 -4.18
CA HIS A 69 14.03 5.31 -2.92
C HIS A 69 12.69 5.64 -2.27
N GLN A 70 12.15 6.84 -2.46
CA GLN A 70 10.80 7.20 -2.02
C GLN A 70 9.76 6.33 -2.73
N MET A 71 9.89 6.20 -4.06
CA MET A 71 8.96 5.39 -4.85
C MET A 71 9.11 3.91 -4.54
N TRP A 72 10.35 3.40 -4.41
CA TRP A 72 10.58 2.00 -4.03
C TRP A 72 9.99 1.69 -2.65
N THR A 73 10.15 2.60 -1.69
CA THR A 73 9.56 2.45 -0.35
C THR A 73 8.04 2.45 -0.43
N ALA A 74 7.43 3.37 -1.17
CA ALA A 74 5.98 3.42 -1.35
C ALA A 74 5.41 2.19 -2.09
N GLN A 75 6.22 1.54 -2.93
CA GLN A 75 5.83 0.36 -3.70
C GLN A 75 5.98 -0.95 -2.91
N ALA A 76 6.97 -1.06 -2.02
CA ALA A 76 7.30 -2.33 -1.36
C ALA A 76 7.09 -2.35 0.17
N TYR A 77 7.24 -1.22 0.87
CA TYR A 77 7.04 -1.22 2.32
C TYR A 77 5.55 -1.44 2.66
N PRO A 78 5.19 -2.38 3.56
CA PRO A 78 3.80 -2.65 3.93
C PRO A 78 3.23 -1.56 4.85
N LEU A 79 2.79 -0.44 4.27
CA LEU A 79 2.19 0.68 5.00
C LEU A 79 0.76 0.35 5.44
N ASN A 80 0.62 -0.31 6.60
CA ASN A 80 -0.68 -0.82 7.09
C ASN A 80 -1.45 0.17 7.97
N ARG A 81 -0.85 1.29 8.37
CA ARG A 81 -1.46 2.25 9.29
C ARG A 81 -1.24 3.70 8.84
N PRO A 82 -2.24 4.59 9.01
CA PRO A 82 -2.02 6.02 8.91
C PRO A 82 -1.14 6.50 10.07
N ALA A 83 -0.44 7.61 9.87
CA ALA A 83 0.37 8.20 10.94
C ALA A 83 -0.47 8.51 12.19
N PRO A 84 0.09 8.39 13.40
CA PRO A 84 -0.59 8.76 14.63
C PRO A 84 -1.06 10.22 14.59
N VAL A 85 -2.32 10.45 14.96
CA VAL A 85 -2.84 11.81 15.16
C VAL A 85 -2.50 12.21 16.59
N GLY A 86 -1.59 13.17 16.74
CA GLY A 86 -1.29 13.83 18.02
C GLY A 86 -2.33 14.86 18.41
#